data_AF-A0AA96ZJS1-F1
#
_entry.id   AF-A0AA96ZJS1-F1
#
_cell.length_a   1.000
_cell.length_b   1.000
_cell.length_c   1.000
_cell.angle_alpha   90.00
_cell.angle_beta   90.00
_cell.angle_gamma   90.00
#
_symmetry.space_group_name_H-M   'P 1'
#
loop_
_entity.id
_entity.type
_entity.pdbx_description
1 polymer ?
#
loop_
_entity_poly.entity_id
_entity_poly.type
_entity_poly.pdbx_seq_one_letter_code
_entity_poly.pdbx_strand_id
1 'polypeptide(L)'
;MKNAPPGYTVGIEEITEPTSFLALAPALASLWQTLHALPLGWTQFEAYRYFFGPGAVERTEAFLQRDGQLQLGFALLGRTRLISVRPTGHGPFQLVPTALRLLDSPDVASLRLNGSGTLPPPGPRYRRSA
;
A
#
# COMPACT_ATOMS: atom_id res chain seq x y z
N MET A 1 12.95 -7.40 -28.61
CA MET A 1 11.75 -6.71 -28.08
C MET A 1 11.30 -7.50 -26.86
N LYS A 2 11.44 -6.91 -25.67
CA LYS A 2 11.31 -7.64 -24.40
C LYS A 2 9.82 -7.87 -24.13
N ASN A 3 9.42 -9.13 -23.96
CA ASN A 3 8.05 -9.52 -23.59
C ASN A 3 7.70 -8.86 -22.25
N ALA A 4 7.17 -7.65 -22.28
CA ALA A 4 6.62 -7.02 -21.10
C ALA A 4 5.45 -7.91 -20.63
N PRO A 5 5.39 -8.27 -19.33
CA PRO A 5 4.26 -9.03 -18.83
C PRO A 5 2.97 -8.23 -19.07
N PRO A 6 1.85 -8.90 -19.35
CA PRO A 6 0.61 -8.21 -19.68
C PRO A 6 0.03 -7.41 -18.50
N GLY A 7 0.53 -7.66 -17.27
CA GLY A 7 0.32 -6.77 -16.13
C GLY A 7 1.18 -7.12 -14.92
N TYR A 8 0.82 -6.56 -13.77
CA TYR A 8 1.53 -6.68 -12.49
C TYR A 8 0.54 -6.94 -11.36
N THR A 9 0.81 -7.95 -10.53
CA THR A 9 0.06 -8.17 -9.30
C THR A 9 0.83 -7.59 -8.13
N VAL A 10 0.15 -6.82 -7.30
CA VAL A 10 0.71 -6.19 -6.09
C VAL A 10 -0.12 -6.54 -4.87
N GLY A 11 0.52 -6.50 -3.70
CA GLY A 11 -0.17 -6.70 -2.43
C GLY A 11 0.76 -6.58 -1.24
N ILE A 12 0.15 -6.35 -0.08
CA ILE A 12 0.75 -6.41 1.24
C ILE A 12 0.28 -7.69 1.91
N GLU A 13 1.23 -8.56 2.23
CA GLU A 13 0.98 -9.86 2.86
C GLU A 13 0.15 -9.72 4.14
N GLU A 14 -0.90 -10.54 4.25
CA GLU A 14 -1.87 -10.57 5.36
C GLU A 14 -2.63 -9.25 5.64
N ILE A 15 -2.45 -8.21 4.82
CA ILE A 15 -3.13 -6.91 4.96
C ILE A 15 -4.08 -6.63 3.79
N THR A 16 -3.71 -6.98 2.56
CA THR A 16 -4.52 -6.67 1.36
C THR A 16 -4.77 -7.89 0.49
N GLU A 17 -5.89 -7.90 -0.23
CA GLU A 17 -6.09 -8.82 -1.35
C GLU A 17 -5.09 -8.52 -2.49
N PRO A 18 -4.46 -9.56 -3.09
CA PRO A 18 -3.63 -9.38 -4.27
C PRO A 18 -4.43 -8.72 -5.40
N THR A 19 -3.91 -7.61 -5.92
CA THR A 19 -4.60 -6.80 -6.92
C THR A 19 -3.74 -6.66 -8.17
N SER A 20 -4.33 -6.84 -9.35
CA SER A 20 -3.62 -6.81 -10.63
C SER A 20 -3.86 -5.49 -11.38
N PHE A 21 -2.81 -4.98 -12.04
CA PHE A 21 -2.81 -3.74 -12.81
C PHE A 21 -2.17 -3.96 -14.18
N LEU A 22 -2.60 -3.22 -15.21
CA LEU A 22 -1.97 -3.28 -16.54
C LEU A 22 -0.59 -2.59 -16.57
N ALA A 23 -0.41 -1.55 -15.77
CA ALA A 23 0.80 -0.75 -15.75
C ALA A 23 1.41 -0.71 -14.34
N LEU A 24 2.74 -0.58 -14.28
CA LEU A 24 3.46 -0.57 -13.03
C LEU A 24 3.23 0.72 -12.22
N ALA A 25 3.18 1.87 -12.90
CA ALA A 25 2.93 3.16 -12.29
C ALA A 25 1.65 3.19 -11.42
N PRO A 26 0.46 2.80 -11.91
CA PRO A 26 -0.74 2.77 -11.06
C PRO A 26 -0.64 1.73 -9.94
N ALA A 27 0.01 0.58 -10.18
CA ALA A 27 0.21 -0.44 -9.14
C ALA A 27 1.05 0.07 -7.96
N LEU A 28 2.14 0.79 -8.26
CA LEU A 28 3.01 1.39 -7.25
C LEU A 28 2.32 2.56 -6.53
N ALA A 29 1.54 3.38 -7.25
CA ALA A 29 0.74 4.44 -6.64
C ALA A 29 -0.32 3.88 -5.67
N SER A 30 -0.99 2.78 -6.04
CA SER A 30 -1.92 2.05 -5.18
C SER A 30 -1.27 1.51 -3.91
N LEU A 31 -0.07 0.91 -4.04
CA LEU A 31 0.72 0.48 -2.89
C LEU A 31 1.08 1.66 -1.99
N TRP A 32 1.57 2.75 -2.55
CA TRP A 32 1.95 3.94 -1.79
C TRP A 32 0.77 4.55 -1.04
N GLN A 33 -0.39 4.70 -1.69
CA GLN A 33 -1.63 5.15 -1.05
C GLN A 33 -2.03 4.25 0.12
N THR A 34 -1.88 2.93 -0.05
CA THR A 34 -2.24 1.96 0.98
C THR A 34 -1.28 2.04 2.18
N LEU A 35 0.03 2.15 1.93
CA LEU A 35 1.04 2.31 2.99
C LEU A 35 0.85 3.60 3.79
N HIS A 36 0.42 4.68 3.13
CA HIS A 36 0.14 5.96 3.78
C HIS A 36 -0.98 5.88 4.83
N ALA A 37 -1.90 4.92 4.68
CA ALA A 37 -2.99 4.70 5.62
C ALA A 37 -2.61 3.78 6.78
N LEU A 38 -1.41 3.17 6.75
CA LEU A 38 -0.94 2.29 7.82
C LEU A 38 -0.21 3.10 8.89
N PRO A 39 -0.32 2.71 10.18
CA PRO A 39 0.40 3.34 11.29
C PRO A 39 1.88 2.93 11.29
N LEU A 40 2.60 3.34 10.25
CA LEU A 40 4.04 3.12 10.12
C LEU A 40 4.80 4.09 11.02
N GLY A 41 5.87 3.60 11.65
CA GLY A 41 6.81 4.47 12.34
C GLY A 41 7.53 5.41 11.35
N TRP A 42 7.90 6.61 11.82
CA TRP A 42 8.53 7.66 10.99
C TRP A 42 9.68 7.16 10.10
N THR A 43 10.63 6.41 10.67
CA THR A 43 11.80 5.89 9.94
C THR A 43 11.39 4.97 8.78
N GLN A 44 10.39 4.11 9.00
CA GLN A 44 9.89 3.21 7.95
C GLN A 44 9.19 4.02 6.87
N PHE A 45 8.33 4.95 7.28
CA PHE A 45 7.61 5.81 6.34
C PHE A 45 8.58 6.59 5.42
N GLU A 46 9.64 7.18 5.96
CA GLU A 46 10.65 7.89 5.17
C GLU A 46 11.41 6.97 4.20
N ALA A 47 11.77 5.75 4.64
CA ALA A 47 12.41 4.77 3.76
C ALA A 47 11.52 4.39 2.58
N TYR A 48 10.22 4.18 2.82
CA TYR A 48 9.26 3.86 1.75
C TYR A 48 8.93 5.06 0.88
N ARG A 49 8.91 6.27 1.43
CA ARG A 49 8.77 7.51 0.64
C ARG A 49 9.89 7.64 -0.38
N TYR A 50 11.11 7.28 0.00
CA TYR A 50 12.23 7.23 -0.94
C TYR A 50 12.02 6.13 -2.01
N PHE A 51 11.62 4.93 -1.59
CA PHE A 51 11.46 3.80 -2.52
C PHE A 51 10.33 4.03 -3.54
N PHE A 52 9.16 4.49 -3.10
CA PHE A 52 7.98 4.77 -3.93
C PHE A 52 7.95 6.19 -4.52
N GLY A 53 8.97 7.01 -4.24
CA GLY A 53 9.12 8.35 -4.80
C GLY A 53 9.60 8.37 -6.26
N PRO A 54 10.18 9.49 -6.73
CA PRO A 54 10.67 9.60 -8.11
C PRO A 54 11.61 8.44 -8.50
N GLY A 55 11.42 7.89 -9.70
CA GLY A 55 12.19 6.74 -10.19
C GLY A 55 11.69 5.37 -9.70
N ALA A 56 10.54 5.30 -9.03
CA ALA A 56 10.04 4.04 -8.45
C ALA A 56 9.72 2.98 -9.52
N VAL A 57 9.25 3.39 -10.69
CA VAL A 57 8.94 2.49 -11.81
C VAL A 57 10.23 1.84 -12.30
N GLU A 58 11.23 2.64 -12.64
CA GLU A 58 12.52 2.18 -13.17
C GLU A 58 13.25 1.29 -12.16
N ARG A 59 13.26 1.68 -10.88
CA ARG A 59 13.81 0.84 -9.81
C ARG A 59 13.08 -0.50 -9.73
N THR A 60 11.75 -0.48 -9.69
CA THR A 60 10.96 -1.70 -9.57
C THR A 60 11.16 -2.59 -10.80
N GLU A 61 11.15 -2.05 -12.01
CA GLU A 61 11.47 -2.79 -13.22
C GLU A 61 12.84 -3.45 -13.16
N ALA A 62 13.87 -2.77 -12.64
CA ALA A 62 15.19 -3.35 -12.45
C ALA A 62 15.15 -4.58 -11.52
N PHE A 63 14.39 -4.52 -10.41
CA PHE A 63 14.17 -5.69 -9.54
C PHE A 63 13.39 -6.80 -10.24
N LEU A 64 12.31 -6.47 -10.96
CA LEU A 64 11.51 -7.45 -11.69
C LEU A 64 12.34 -8.16 -12.77
N GLN A 65 13.24 -7.45 -13.44
CA GLN A 65 14.12 -8.01 -14.45
C GLN A 65 15.22 -8.91 -13.86
N ARG A 66 15.71 -8.57 -12.67
CA ARG A 66 16.80 -9.31 -12.01
C ARG A 66 16.29 -10.52 -11.23
N ASP A 67 15.24 -10.33 -10.44
CA ASP A 67 14.79 -11.26 -9.40
C ASP A 67 13.39 -11.84 -9.71
N GLY A 68 12.73 -11.40 -10.78
CA GLY A 68 11.37 -11.84 -11.16
C GLY A 68 10.24 -11.26 -10.30
N GLN A 69 10.59 -10.59 -9.21
CA GLN A 69 9.67 -9.96 -8.28
C GLN A 69 10.38 -8.86 -7.48
N LEU A 70 9.61 -7.93 -6.93
CA LEU A 70 10.05 -7.03 -5.88
C LEU A 70 9.39 -7.46 -4.57
N GLN A 71 10.19 -7.59 -3.51
CA GLN A 71 9.69 -7.80 -2.15
C GLN A 71 10.34 -6.78 -1.20
N LEU A 72 9.53 -6.12 -0.38
CA LEU A 72 9.99 -5.16 0.63
C LEU A 72 9.37 -5.48 1.98
N GLY A 73 10.20 -5.68 3.00
CA GLY A 73 9.74 -6.00 4.35
C GLY A 73 9.64 -4.79 5.27
N PHE A 74 8.57 -4.70 6.05
CA PHE A 74 8.37 -3.67 7.07
C PHE A 74 7.76 -4.25 8.35
N ALA A 75 7.94 -3.57 9.47
CA ALA A 75 7.36 -3.94 10.74
C ALA A 75 6.00 -3.24 10.94
N LEU A 76 4.96 -4.01 11.21
CA LEU A 76 3.61 -3.55 11.51
C LEU A 76 2.99 -4.44 12.60
N LEU A 77 2.41 -3.83 13.65
CA LEU A 77 1.82 -4.55 14.79
C LEU A 77 2.76 -5.61 15.40
N GLY A 78 4.06 -5.31 15.49
CA GLY A 78 5.07 -6.22 16.06
C GLY A 78 5.45 -7.41 15.17
N ARG A 79 4.97 -7.46 13.93
CA ARG A 79 5.29 -8.51 12.94
C ARG A 79 5.96 -7.90 11.71
N THR A 80 6.79 -8.70 11.04
CA THR A 80 7.31 -8.33 9.71
C THR A 80 6.27 -8.69 8.65
N ARG A 81 5.95 -7.73 7.77
CA ARG A 81 5.02 -7.84 6.65
C ARG A 81 5.77 -7.58 5.35
N LEU A 82 5.35 -8.23 4.27
CA LEU A 82 5.97 -8.06 2.96
C LEU A 82 5.04 -7.33 2.00
N ILE A 83 5.58 -6.30 1.34
CA ILE A 83 5.03 -5.75 0.11
C ILE A 83 5.57 -6.60 -1.04
N SER A 84 4.73 -6.98 -1.97
CA SER A 84 5.11 -7.74 -3.17
C SER A 84 4.65 -7.05 -4.44
N VAL A 85 5.49 -7.09 -5.47
CA VAL A 85 5.14 -6.77 -6.86
C VAL A 85 5.70 -7.88 -7.73
N ARG A 86 4.85 -8.48 -8.55
CA ARG A 86 5.25 -9.54 -9.47
C ARG A 86 4.57 -9.38 -10.83
N PRO A 87 5.21 -9.79 -11.93
CA PRO A 87 4.56 -9.94 -13.23
C PRO A 87 3.35 -10.86 -13.13
N THR A 88 2.28 -10.56 -13.87
CA THR A 88 1.14 -11.49 -14.03
C THR A 88 0.68 -11.57 -15.47
N GLY A 89 0.26 -12.78 -15.86
CA GLY A 89 -0.34 -13.09 -17.16
C GLY A 89 -1.85 -12.86 -17.22
N HIS A 90 -2.51 -12.81 -16.05
CA HIS A 90 -3.96 -13.04 -15.95
C HIS A 90 -4.61 -12.25 -14.82
N GLY A 91 -5.92 -12.03 -14.98
CA GLY A 91 -6.80 -11.44 -13.98
C GLY A 91 -7.55 -10.22 -14.50
N PRO A 92 -8.58 -9.75 -13.78
CA PRO A 92 -9.11 -8.43 -14.03
C PRO A 92 -8.00 -7.41 -13.72
N PHE A 93 -7.62 -6.63 -14.72
CA PHE A 93 -6.59 -5.62 -14.55
C PHE A 93 -7.21 -4.26 -14.24
N GLN A 94 -6.72 -3.64 -13.19
CA GLN A 94 -7.03 -2.25 -12.87
C GLN A 94 -6.16 -1.32 -13.72
N LEU A 95 -6.78 -0.26 -14.25
CA LEU A 95 -6.13 0.78 -15.05
C LEU A 95 -5.79 2.01 -14.20
N VAL A 96 -6.58 2.27 -13.17
CA VAL A 96 -6.52 3.49 -12.36
C VAL A 96 -5.93 3.15 -10.99
N PRO A 97 -5.06 4.01 -10.42
CA PRO A 97 -4.61 3.84 -9.05
C PRO A 97 -5.80 3.91 -8.09
N THR A 98 -5.96 2.88 -7.28
CA THR A 98 -6.91 2.84 -6.16
C THR A 98 -6.28 2.15 -4.96
N ALA A 99 -6.66 2.56 -3.75
CA ALA A 99 -6.18 1.90 -2.53
C ALA A 99 -6.51 0.40 -2.58
N LEU A 100 -5.56 -0.43 -2.18
CA LEU A 100 -5.73 -1.88 -2.23
C LEU A 100 -6.80 -2.32 -1.24
N ARG A 101 -7.58 -3.32 -1.63
CA ARG A 101 -8.64 -3.84 -0.78
C ARG A 101 -8.03 -4.53 0.44
N LEU A 102 -8.36 -4.03 1.62
CA LEU A 102 -7.91 -4.63 2.88
C LEU A 102 -8.63 -5.96 3.14
N LEU A 103 -7.90 -6.93 3.69
CA LEU A 103 -8.47 -8.21 4.11
C LEU A 103 -9.40 -8.03 5.31
N ASP A 104 -10.40 -8.90 5.41
CA ASP A 104 -11.23 -9.00 6.61
C ASP A 104 -10.54 -9.91 7.64
N SER A 105 -9.58 -9.34 8.37
CA SER A 105 -8.76 -10.04 9.36
C SER A 105 -8.69 -9.26 10.69
N PRO A 106 -8.49 -9.93 11.84
CA PRO A 106 -8.39 -9.27 13.13
C PRO A 106 -7.21 -8.28 13.20
N ASP A 107 -6.10 -8.60 12.51
CA ASP A 107 -4.94 -7.71 12.39
C ASP A 107 -5.32 -6.42 11.65
N VAL A 108 -6.04 -6.53 10.53
CA VAL A 108 -6.52 -5.36 9.78
C VAL A 108 -7.55 -4.56 10.57
N ALA A 109 -8.46 -5.23 11.28
CA ALA A 109 -9.42 -4.56 12.16
C ALA A 109 -8.70 -3.72 13.23
N SER A 110 -7.61 -4.23 13.80
CA SER A 110 -6.76 -3.51 14.76
C SER A 110 -6.11 -2.25 14.16
N LEU A 111 -5.76 -2.27 12.87
CA LEU A 111 -5.24 -1.10 12.16
C LEU A 111 -6.30 0.01 12.03
N ARG A 112 -7.56 -0.36 11.77
CA ARG A 112 -8.68 0.60 11.69
C ARG A 112 -8.97 1.25 13.04
N LEU A 113 -8.86 0.50 14.14
CA LEU A 113 -9.10 0.99 15.50
C LEU A 113 -8.03 1.99 15.97
N ASN A 114 -6.78 1.84 15.51
CA ASN A 114 -5.70 2.78 15.83
C ASN A 114 -5.65 4.00 14.88
N GLY A 115 -6.33 3.93 13.73
CA GLY A 115 -6.41 5.01 12.73
C GLY A 115 -7.55 6.00 12.95
N SER A 116 -8.44 5.76 13.92
CA SER A 116 -9.45 6.76 14.29
C SER A 116 -8.80 7.87 15.10
N GLY A 117 -8.32 8.91 14.42
CA GLY A 117 -8.41 10.26 14.96
C GLY A 117 -9.89 10.56 15.19
N THR A 118 -10.44 10.11 16.32
CA THR A 118 -11.70 10.59 16.84
C THR A 118 -11.50 12.06 17.15
N LEU A 119 -11.98 12.92 16.25
CA LEU A 119 -12.35 14.27 16.64
C LEU A 119 -13.24 14.11 17.89
N PRO A 120 -12.94 14.77 19.02
CA PRO A 120 -13.88 14.76 20.14
C PRO A 120 -15.22 15.31 19.61
N PRO A 121 -16.37 14.77 20.04
CA PRO A 121 -17.65 15.32 19.65
C PRO A 121 -17.65 16.81 20.01
N PRO A 122 -18.23 17.70 19.18
CA PRO A 122 -18.37 19.10 19.54
C PRO A 122 -19.16 19.15 20.84
N GLY A 123 -18.47 19.47 21.94
CA GLY A 123 -19.08 19.66 23.24
C GLY A 123 -20.20 20.70 23.15
N PRO A 124 -21.26 20.58 23.95
CA PRO A 124 -22.40 21.48 23.86
C PRO A 124 -21.92 22.92 24.06
N ARG A 125 -22.20 23.77 23.07
CA ARG A 125 -22.00 25.22 23.17
C ARG A 125 -22.92 25.74 24.26
N TYR A 126 -22.41 25.85 25.48
CA TYR A 126 -23.07 26.65 26.52
C TYR A 126 -23.05 28.11 26.07
N ARG A 127 -24.21 28.55 25.57
CA ARG A 127 -24.53 29.94 25.30
C ARG A 127 -24.50 30.68 26.64
N ARG A 128 -23.41 31.41 26.92
CA ARG A 128 -23.41 32.43 27.97
C ARG A 128 -24.32 33.56 27.50
N SER A 129 -25.50 33.64 28.10
CA SER A 129 -26.29 34.87 28.11
C SER A 129 -25.66 35.80 29.15
N ALA A 130 -25.33 37.02 28.72
CA ALA A 130 -25.11 38.17 29.58
C ALA A 130 -26.44 38.92 29.74
#